data_AF-A0A3M5VKN0-F1
#
_entry.id   AF-A0A3M5VKN0-F1
#
_cell.length_a   1.000
_cell.length_b   1.000
_cell.length_c   1.000
_cell.angle_alpha   90.00
_cell.angle_beta   90.00
_cell.angle_gamma   90.00
#
_symmetry.space_group_name_H-M   'P 1'
#
loop_
_entity.id
_entity.type
_entity.pdbx_description
1 polymer ?
#
loop_
_entity_poly.entity_id
_entity_poly.type
_entity_poly.pdbx_seq_one_letter_code
_entity_poly.pdbx_strand_id
1 'polypeptide(L)'
;MSEISQEVPVTVIDEAHFEKYPDAALLLKCFEVVKDALDVIDEPEYSIEKEDDTHIDLYRAYYALKVLFRRRTGHDARQVAQDHFEAMSRHLLEGKPRPENSIPVVVFPGECLPDEAFAGLTDQQLACAAFNYSDRVRVLIMEDQSPQALALDEARTFSNDSTTALRLLVLRLSGGSMETMSAGMCRKHGETLQ
;
A
#
# COMPACT_ATOMS: atom_id res chain seq x y z
N MET A 1 6.80 54.66 4.34
CA MET A 1 7.14 53.29 4.74
C MET A 1 6.12 52.40 4.08
N SER A 2 6.51 51.70 3.02
CA SER A 2 5.58 50.87 2.24
C SER A 2 5.43 49.53 2.96
N GLU A 3 4.24 49.26 3.48
CA GLU A 3 3.89 47.96 4.04
C GLU A 3 3.90 46.93 2.91
N ILE A 4 4.88 46.03 2.96
CA ILE A 4 4.90 44.83 2.13
C ILE A 4 3.83 43.92 2.72
N SER A 5 2.63 43.96 2.14
CA SER A 5 1.59 42.97 2.43
C SER A 5 2.09 41.62 1.93
N GLN A 6 2.64 40.80 2.83
CA GLN A 6 2.92 39.40 2.53
C GLN A 6 1.57 38.70 2.38
N GLU A 7 1.13 38.50 1.15
CA GLU A 7 0.03 37.58 0.85
C GLU A 7 0.44 36.18 1.33
N VAL A 8 -0.16 35.74 2.43
CA VAL A 8 -0.03 34.36 2.88
C VAL A 8 -0.74 33.50 1.83
N PRO A 9 -0.04 32.54 1.18
CA PRO A 9 -0.66 31.72 0.16
C PRO A 9 -1.81 30.92 0.77
N VAL A 10 -3.01 31.09 0.20
CA VAL A 10 -4.20 30.33 0.59
C VAL A 10 -3.90 28.84 0.39
N THR A 11 -3.91 28.08 1.48
CA THR A 11 -3.73 26.63 1.42
C THR A 11 -5.07 25.99 1.08
N VAL A 12 -5.18 25.45 -0.13
CA VAL A 12 -6.34 24.66 -0.54
C VAL A 12 -6.26 23.29 0.13
N ILE A 13 -7.34 22.89 0.80
CA ILE A 13 -7.48 21.58 1.44
C ILE A 13 -8.12 20.64 0.41
N ASP A 14 -7.27 19.90 -0.31
CA ASP A 14 -7.68 18.92 -1.32
C ASP A 14 -6.74 17.71 -1.33
N GLU A 15 -7.02 16.72 -2.19
CA GLU A 15 -6.21 15.50 -2.28
C GLU A 15 -4.78 15.78 -2.74
N ALA A 16 -4.57 16.74 -3.65
CA ALA A 16 -3.25 17.08 -4.17
C ALA A 16 -2.34 17.66 -3.08
N HIS A 17 -2.91 18.42 -2.14
CA HIS A 17 -2.19 18.89 -0.97
C HIS A 17 -1.67 17.73 -0.12
N PHE A 18 -2.45 16.66 0.04
CA PHE A 18 -2.10 15.53 0.90
C PHE A 18 -1.25 14.45 0.20
N GLU A 19 -1.26 14.40 -1.14
CA GLU A 19 -0.47 13.43 -1.92
C GLU A 19 1.04 13.51 -1.70
N LYS A 20 1.56 14.63 -1.21
CA LYS A 20 3.00 14.80 -0.93
C LYS A 20 3.46 14.17 0.38
N TYR A 21 2.55 13.81 1.29
CA TYR A 21 2.91 13.26 2.60
C TYR A 21 2.93 11.72 2.58
N PRO A 22 3.83 11.09 3.36
CA PRO A 22 3.88 9.63 3.48
C PRO A 22 2.68 9.09 4.28
N ASP A 23 2.33 7.83 4.05
CA ASP A 23 1.16 7.18 4.66
C ASP A 23 1.17 7.27 6.19
N ALA A 24 2.32 7.08 6.84
CA ALA A 24 2.44 7.16 8.28
C ALA A 24 2.10 8.56 8.83
N ALA A 25 2.48 9.62 8.13
CA ALA A 25 2.15 10.99 8.53
C ALA A 25 0.66 11.28 8.34
N LEU A 26 0.08 10.80 7.24
CA LEU A 26 -1.37 10.93 7.00
C LEU A 26 -2.18 10.16 8.05
N LEU A 27 -1.77 8.94 8.40
CA LEU A 27 -2.41 8.12 9.43
C LEU A 27 -2.34 8.80 10.81
N LEU A 28 -1.18 9.33 11.18
CA LEU A 28 -1.02 10.05 12.44
C LEU A 28 -1.94 11.28 12.48
N LYS A 29 -1.95 12.10 11.41
CA LYS A 29 -2.84 13.26 11.33
C LYS A 29 -4.31 12.87 11.46
N CYS A 30 -4.75 11.79 10.80
CA CYS A 30 -6.11 11.30 10.94
C CYS A 30 -6.44 10.90 12.39
N PHE A 31 -5.51 10.20 13.06
CA PHE A 31 -5.69 9.81 14.46
C PHE A 31 -5.79 11.03 15.39
N GLU A 32 -4.87 11.99 15.25
CA GLU A 32 -4.86 13.22 16.04
C GLU A 32 -6.17 13.99 15.89
N VAL A 33 -6.63 14.19 14.64
CA VAL A 33 -7.90 14.90 14.39
C VAL A 33 -9.09 14.17 15.00
N VAL A 34 -9.16 12.83 14.86
CA VAL A 34 -10.27 12.07 15.46
C VAL A 34 -10.24 12.16 16.98
N LYS A 35 -9.06 12.03 17.59
CA LYS A 35 -8.87 12.18 19.04
C LYS A 35 -9.34 13.57 19.50
N ASP A 36 -8.86 14.63 18.86
CA ASP A 36 -9.17 16.00 19.27
C ASP A 36 -10.65 16.33 19.03
N ALA A 37 -11.26 15.81 17.96
CA ALA A 37 -12.71 15.95 17.74
C ALA A 37 -13.54 15.20 18.80
N LEU A 38 -13.09 14.03 19.26
CA LEU A 38 -13.74 13.31 20.36
C LEU A 38 -13.61 14.09 21.68
N ASP A 39 -12.44 14.68 21.96
CA ASP A 39 -12.23 15.52 23.14
C ASP A 39 -13.24 16.70 23.17
N VAL A 40 -13.51 17.33 22.01
CA VAL A 40 -14.53 18.40 21.90
C VAL A 40 -15.96 17.89 22.08
N ILE A 41 -16.28 16.70 21.56
CA ILE A 41 -17.64 16.12 21.66
C ILE A 41 -17.96 15.66 23.09
N ASP A 42 -16.96 15.19 23.83
CA ASP A 42 -17.14 14.67 25.18
C ASP A 42 -17.30 15.79 26.24
N GLU A 43 -16.93 17.03 25.90
CA GLU A 43 -17.13 18.19 26.77
C GLU A 43 -18.49 18.87 26.48
N PRO A 44 -19.46 18.84 27.42
CA PRO A 44 -20.84 19.26 27.17
C PRO A 44 -21.00 20.77 26.91
N GLU A 45 -19.99 21.58 27.25
CA GLU A 45 -19.95 23.02 27.00
C GLU A 45 -19.47 23.38 25.58
N TYR A 46 -18.92 22.43 24.82
CA TYR A 46 -18.36 22.68 23.50
C TYR A 46 -19.16 21.98 22.40
N SER A 47 -19.13 22.59 21.22
CA SER A 47 -19.70 22.05 20.00
C SER A 47 -18.74 22.32 18.85
N ILE A 48 -18.71 21.40 17.89
CA ILE A 48 -17.98 21.62 16.64
C ILE A 48 -18.83 22.56 15.78
N GLU A 49 -18.37 23.79 15.64
CA GLU A 49 -19.04 24.84 14.88
C GLU A 49 -18.55 24.87 13.43
N LYS A 50 -19.41 25.33 12.52
CA LYS A 50 -19.01 25.48 11.12
C LYS A 50 -17.84 26.47 11.01
N GLU A 51 -16.81 26.07 10.29
CA GLU A 51 -15.58 26.85 10.06
C GLU A 51 -14.68 27.05 11.29
N ASP A 52 -14.96 26.37 12.40
CA ASP A 52 -13.99 26.28 13.51
C ASP A 52 -12.80 25.37 13.16
N ASP A 53 -11.78 25.41 14.02
CA ASP A 53 -10.53 24.67 13.79
C ASP A 53 -10.78 23.16 13.69
N THR A 54 -11.65 22.61 14.55
CA THR A 54 -12.01 21.19 14.58
C THR A 54 -12.74 20.76 13.30
N HIS A 55 -13.68 21.58 12.83
CA HIS A 55 -14.41 21.40 11.58
C HIS A 55 -13.45 21.40 10.39
N ILE A 56 -12.52 22.36 10.32
CA ILE A 56 -11.51 22.41 9.25
C ILE A 56 -10.58 21.19 9.33
N ASP A 57 -10.17 20.79 10.53
CA ASP A 57 -9.32 19.62 10.73
C ASP A 57 -10.01 18.31 10.34
N LEU A 58 -11.33 18.17 10.56
CA LEU A 58 -12.11 17.06 10.05
C LEU A 58 -12.09 16.99 8.52
N TYR A 59 -12.14 18.12 7.80
CA TYR A 59 -11.94 18.13 6.35
C TYR A 59 -10.52 17.70 5.96
N ARG A 60 -9.49 18.13 6.71
CA ARG A 60 -8.11 17.69 6.47
C ARG A 60 -7.97 16.18 6.65
N ALA A 61 -8.53 15.61 7.72
CA ALA A 61 -8.55 14.16 7.94
C ALA A 61 -9.34 13.43 6.85
N TYR A 62 -10.48 13.98 6.42
CA TYR A 62 -11.26 13.44 5.31
C TYR A 62 -10.42 13.30 4.03
N TYR A 63 -9.72 14.36 3.61
CA TYR A 63 -8.87 14.30 2.41
C TYR A 63 -7.64 13.41 2.59
N ALA A 64 -7.03 13.38 3.78
CA ALA A 64 -5.95 12.45 4.09
C ALA A 64 -6.41 10.98 3.98
N LEU A 65 -7.61 10.65 4.50
CA LEU A 65 -8.22 9.33 4.35
C LEU A 65 -8.53 8.99 2.89
N LYS A 66 -9.00 9.95 2.08
CA LYS A 66 -9.20 9.73 0.64
C LYS A 66 -7.90 9.34 -0.06
N VAL A 67 -6.81 10.04 0.23
CA VAL A 67 -5.48 9.75 -0.34
C VAL A 67 -5.00 8.36 0.09
N LEU A 68 -5.07 8.04 1.38
CA LEU A 68 -4.71 6.71 1.91
C LEU A 68 -5.53 5.60 1.25
N PHE A 69 -6.84 5.77 1.15
CA PHE A 69 -7.73 4.80 0.55
C PHE A 69 -7.42 4.60 -0.94
N ARG A 70 -7.25 5.68 -1.71
CA ARG A 70 -6.88 5.60 -3.12
C ARG A 70 -5.53 4.93 -3.30
N ARG A 71 -4.53 5.27 -2.48
CA ARG A 71 -3.22 4.59 -2.51
C ARG A 71 -3.38 3.10 -2.29
N ARG A 72 -4.16 2.69 -1.29
CA ARG A 72 -4.32 1.28 -0.91
C ARG A 72 -5.22 0.44 -1.82
N THR A 73 -6.16 1.07 -2.51
CA THR A 73 -7.20 0.35 -3.28
C THR A 73 -7.19 0.68 -4.76
N GLY A 74 -6.67 1.85 -5.15
CA GLY A 74 -6.80 2.43 -6.49
C GLY A 74 -8.14 3.15 -6.74
N HIS A 75 -9.04 3.22 -5.76
CA HIS A 75 -10.40 3.77 -5.93
C HIS A 75 -10.65 5.04 -5.13
N ASP A 76 -11.66 5.81 -5.53
CA ASP A 76 -12.13 6.97 -4.77
C ASP A 76 -13.01 6.54 -3.59
N ALA A 77 -12.61 6.91 -2.37
CA ALA A 77 -13.31 6.52 -1.14
C ALA A 77 -14.75 7.04 -1.07
N ARG A 78 -15.02 8.23 -1.62
CA ARG A 78 -16.37 8.82 -1.59
C ARG A 78 -17.31 8.05 -2.50
N GLN A 79 -16.84 7.67 -3.69
CA GLN A 79 -17.61 6.84 -4.60
C GLN A 79 -17.92 5.47 -3.98
N VAL A 80 -16.90 4.79 -3.44
CA VAL A 80 -17.11 3.46 -2.82
C VAL A 80 -18.08 3.54 -1.63
N ALA A 81 -17.98 4.57 -0.79
CA ALA A 81 -18.90 4.78 0.32
C ALA A 81 -20.35 5.03 -0.16
N GLN A 82 -20.52 5.80 -1.24
CA GLN A 82 -21.82 6.04 -1.85
C GLN A 82 -22.43 4.74 -2.40
N ASP A 83 -21.64 3.94 -3.12
CA ASP A 83 -22.09 2.65 -3.68
C ASP A 83 -22.51 1.67 -2.57
N HIS A 84 -21.76 1.62 -1.47
CA HIS A 84 -22.10 0.82 -0.28
C HIS A 84 -23.41 1.30 0.36
N PHE A 85 -23.62 2.62 0.46
CA PHE A 85 -24.84 3.19 1.01
C PHE A 85 -26.06 2.86 0.14
N GLU A 86 -25.94 2.96 -1.20
CA GLU A 86 -27.02 2.63 -2.13
C GLU A 86 -27.35 1.13 -2.14
N ALA A 87 -26.33 0.26 -2.05
CA ALA A 87 -26.53 -1.17 -1.89
C ALA A 87 -27.28 -1.50 -0.59
N MET A 88 -26.89 -0.88 0.52
CA MET A 88 -27.56 -1.06 1.82
C MET A 88 -28.99 -0.53 1.80
N SER A 89 -29.22 0.63 1.15
CA SER A 89 -30.55 1.22 1.01
C SER A 89 -31.50 0.30 0.25
N ARG A 90 -31.04 -0.33 -0.84
CA ARG A 90 -31.83 -1.33 -1.58
C ARG A 90 -32.12 -2.57 -0.74
N HIS A 91 -31.16 -3.06 0.05
CA HIS A 91 -31.41 -4.17 0.98
C HIS A 91 -32.54 -3.84 1.96
N LEU A 92 -32.48 -2.67 2.59
CA LEU A 92 -33.45 -2.22 3.60
C LEU A 92 -34.84 -1.96 3.01
N LEU A 93 -34.92 -1.38 1.80
CA LEU A 93 -36.19 -0.99 1.18
C LEU A 93 -36.85 -2.12 0.37
N GLU A 94 -36.06 -2.98 -0.28
CA GLU A 94 -36.56 -4.00 -1.22
C GLU A 94 -36.48 -5.42 -0.64
N GLY A 95 -35.92 -5.62 0.56
CA GLY A 95 -35.79 -6.93 1.20
C GLY A 95 -34.82 -7.89 0.50
N LYS A 96 -33.92 -7.35 -0.34
CA LYS A 96 -32.87 -8.13 -1.04
C LYS A 96 -31.86 -8.75 -0.07
N PRO A 97 -31.01 -9.70 -0.49
CA PRO A 97 -29.91 -10.19 0.35
C PRO A 97 -29.01 -9.05 0.82
N ARG A 98 -28.49 -9.15 2.05
CA ARG A 98 -27.54 -8.16 2.59
C ARG A 98 -26.31 -8.09 1.68
N PRO A 99 -25.91 -6.89 1.21
CA PRO A 99 -24.74 -6.75 0.35
C PRO A 99 -23.47 -7.06 1.13
N GLU A 100 -22.49 -7.63 0.43
CA GLU A 100 -21.19 -8.01 0.99
C GLU A 100 -20.27 -6.80 1.25
N ASN A 101 -20.59 -5.63 0.67
CA ASN A 101 -19.85 -4.37 0.79
C ASN A 101 -18.33 -4.56 0.64
N SER A 102 -17.91 -5.33 -0.37
CA SER A 102 -16.50 -5.51 -0.67
C SER A 102 -15.86 -4.19 -1.12
N ILE A 103 -14.60 -4.00 -0.73
CA ILE A 103 -13.78 -2.89 -1.22
C ILE A 103 -13.08 -3.41 -2.48
N PRO A 104 -13.29 -2.80 -3.65
CA PRO A 104 -12.56 -3.18 -4.85
C PRO A 104 -11.09 -2.82 -4.65
N VAL A 105 -10.19 -3.74 -4.99
CA VAL A 105 -8.74 -3.53 -4.92
C VAL A 105 -8.20 -3.71 -6.32
N VAL A 106 -7.44 -2.72 -6.80
CA VAL A 106 -6.71 -2.83 -8.06
C VAL A 106 -5.64 -3.91 -7.93
N VAL A 107 -5.70 -4.88 -8.84
CA VAL A 107 -4.77 -6.00 -8.94
C VAL A 107 -3.91 -5.79 -10.18
N PHE A 108 -2.62 -6.11 -10.08
CA PHE A 108 -1.74 -6.12 -11.23
C PHE A 108 -2.23 -7.19 -12.23
N PRO A 109 -2.42 -6.85 -13.51
CA PRO A 109 -3.03 -7.77 -14.48
C PRO A 109 -2.13 -8.96 -14.86
N GLY A 110 -0.85 -8.95 -14.46
CA GLY A 110 0.05 -10.07 -14.66
C GLY A 110 -0.06 -11.08 -13.53
N GLU A 111 -0.28 -12.34 -13.91
CA GLU A 111 -0.19 -13.47 -12.99
C GLU A 111 1.28 -13.89 -12.83
N CYS A 112 1.59 -14.52 -11.69
CA CYS A 112 2.88 -15.17 -11.49
C CYS A 112 3.06 -16.24 -12.58
N LEU A 113 4.27 -16.31 -13.13
CA LEU A 113 4.59 -17.32 -14.12
C LEU A 113 4.61 -18.70 -13.46
N PRO A 114 4.05 -19.72 -14.12
CA PRO A 114 4.08 -21.09 -13.60
C PRO A 114 5.51 -21.65 -13.66
N ASP A 115 5.83 -22.63 -12.81
CA ASP A 115 7.17 -23.25 -12.73
C ASP A 115 7.66 -23.76 -14.11
N GLU A 116 6.74 -24.24 -14.97
CA GLU A 116 7.01 -24.73 -16.32
C GLU A 116 7.60 -23.65 -17.24
N ALA A 117 7.28 -22.37 -17.01
CA ALA A 117 7.84 -21.26 -17.77
C ALA A 117 9.36 -21.12 -17.59
N PHE A 118 9.89 -21.65 -16.48
CA PHE A 118 11.30 -21.63 -16.12
C PHE A 118 12.01 -22.96 -16.40
N ALA A 119 11.26 -24.04 -16.66
CA ALA A 119 11.81 -25.38 -16.80
C ALA A 119 12.84 -25.51 -17.94
N GLY A 120 12.65 -24.77 -19.04
CA GLY A 120 13.55 -24.80 -20.20
C GLY A 120 14.78 -23.89 -20.10
N LEU A 121 14.90 -23.07 -19.06
CA LEU A 121 16.00 -22.10 -18.93
C LEU A 121 17.30 -22.77 -18.49
N THR A 122 18.44 -22.28 -18.95
CA THR A 122 19.76 -22.67 -18.42
C THR A 122 20.01 -22.06 -17.04
N ASP A 123 21.02 -22.55 -16.32
CA ASP A 123 21.36 -22.03 -14.98
C ASP A 123 21.70 -20.53 -15.02
N GLN A 124 22.42 -20.07 -16.05
CA GLN A 124 22.68 -18.65 -16.25
C GLN A 124 21.40 -17.87 -16.52
N GLN A 125 20.48 -18.42 -17.32
CA GLN A 125 19.20 -17.76 -17.60
C GLN A 125 18.30 -17.69 -16.35
N LEU A 126 18.30 -18.73 -15.50
CA LEU A 126 17.59 -18.71 -14.23
C LEU A 126 18.18 -17.66 -13.28
N ALA A 127 19.50 -17.56 -13.19
CA ALA A 127 20.17 -16.52 -12.39
C ALA A 127 19.82 -15.12 -12.89
N CYS A 128 19.86 -14.89 -14.21
CA CYS A 128 19.47 -13.62 -14.80
C CYS A 128 17.99 -13.30 -14.57
N ALA A 129 17.09 -14.29 -14.71
CA ALA A 129 15.67 -14.10 -14.45
C ALA A 129 15.40 -13.72 -12.99
N ALA A 130 15.99 -14.46 -12.04
CA ALA A 130 15.89 -14.17 -10.62
C ALA A 130 16.38 -12.75 -10.30
N PHE A 131 17.54 -12.36 -10.85
CA PHE A 131 18.09 -11.02 -10.67
C PHE A 131 17.19 -9.93 -11.27
N ASN A 132 16.76 -10.09 -12.52
CA ASN A 132 15.96 -9.08 -13.22
C ASN A 132 14.61 -8.85 -12.52
N TYR A 133 13.92 -9.92 -12.11
CA TYR A 133 12.68 -9.78 -11.35
C TYR A 133 12.93 -9.16 -9.97
N SER A 134 14.00 -9.53 -9.28
CA SER A 134 14.37 -8.92 -8.00
C SER A 134 14.70 -7.43 -8.13
N ASP A 135 15.38 -7.02 -9.20
CA ASP A 135 15.69 -5.62 -9.46
C ASP A 135 14.41 -4.82 -9.79
N ARG A 136 13.46 -5.41 -10.52
CA ARG A 136 12.13 -4.80 -10.73
C ARG A 136 11.41 -4.56 -9.41
N VAL A 137 11.45 -5.53 -8.48
CA VAL A 137 10.91 -5.35 -7.11
C VAL A 137 11.63 -4.23 -6.37
N ARG A 138 12.97 -4.17 -6.46
CA ARG A 138 13.77 -3.13 -5.83
C ARG A 138 13.37 -1.74 -6.33
N VAL A 139 13.19 -1.56 -7.64
CA VAL A 139 12.73 -0.28 -8.22
C VAL A 139 11.36 0.10 -7.67
N LEU A 140 10.38 -0.82 -7.75
CA LEU A 140 9.00 -0.56 -7.31
C LEU A 140 8.88 -0.24 -5.82
N ILE A 141 9.67 -0.90 -4.96
CA ILE A 141 9.57 -0.73 -3.50
C ILE A 141 10.51 0.36 -2.97
N MET A 142 11.77 0.40 -3.42
CA MET A 142 12.82 1.20 -2.79
C MET A 142 13.10 2.51 -3.52
N GLU A 143 13.07 2.52 -4.86
CA GLU A 143 13.37 3.72 -5.64
C GLU A 143 12.13 4.59 -5.81
N ASP A 144 11.00 3.98 -6.15
CA ASP A 144 9.73 4.70 -6.32
C ASP A 144 8.99 4.95 -5.00
N GLN A 145 9.33 4.20 -3.93
CA GLN A 145 8.64 4.20 -2.63
C GLN A 145 7.11 4.23 -2.76
N SER A 146 6.59 3.59 -3.82
CA SER A 146 5.22 3.84 -4.25
C SER A 146 4.24 3.30 -3.22
N PRO A 147 3.41 4.15 -2.60
CA PRO A 147 2.38 3.68 -1.69
C PRO A 147 1.18 3.09 -2.46
N GLN A 148 1.25 3.03 -3.79
CA GLN A 148 0.14 2.62 -4.65
C GLN A 148 -0.03 1.10 -4.67
N ALA A 149 -1.28 0.65 -4.53
CA ALA A 149 -1.68 -0.74 -4.48
C ALA A 149 -1.19 -1.54 -5.68
N LEU A 150 -1.31 -0.95 -6.88
CA LEU A 150 -0.89 -1.59 -8.13
C LEU A 150 0.62 -1.86 -8.15
N ALA A 151 1.44 -0.91 -7.73
CA ALA A 151 2.90 -1.07 -7.69
C ALA A 151 3.32 -2.12 -6.66
N LEU A 152 2.64 -2.17 -5.51
CA LEU A 152 2.89 -3.19 -4.49
C LEU A 152 2.45 -4.59 -4.93
N ASP A 153 1.35 -4.70 -5.67
CA ASP A 153 0.88 -5.98 -6.20
C ASP A 153 1.76 -6.46 -7.37
N GLU A 154 2.22 -5.56 -8.25
CA GLU A 154 3.23 -5.85 -9.27
C GLU A 154 4.54 -6.33 -8.65
N ALA A 155 5.00 -5.65 -7.59
CA ALA A 155 6.20 -6.06 -6.85
C ALA A 155 6.02 -7.45 -6.19
N ARG A 156 4.83 -7.77 -5.69
CA ARG A 156 4.54 -9.11 -5.17
C ARG A 156 4.66 -10.17 -6.28
N THR A 157 4.06 -9.94 -7.45
CA THR A 157 4.13 -10.86 -8.59
C THR A 157 5.59 -11.12 -9.00
N PHE A 158 6.39 -10.07 -9.21
CA PHE A 158 7.79 -10.25 -9.57
C PHE A 158 8.65 -10.85 -8.45
N SER A 159 8.31 -10.61 -7.18
CA SER A 159 9.00 -11.26 -6.06
C SER A 159 8.79 -12.77 -6.08
N ASN A 160 7.57 -13.22 -6.43
CA ASN A 160 7.28 -14.64 -6.59
C ASN A 160 8.06 -15.22 -7.77
N ASP A 161 8.01 -14.59 -8.95
CA ASP A 161 8.74 -15.05 -10.13
C ASP A 161 10.27 -15.12 -9.90
N SER A 162 10.82 -14.12 -9.22
CA SER A 162 12.23 -14.10 -8.80
C SER A 162 12.57 -15.28 -7.90
N THR A 163 11.72 -15.55 -6.91
CA THR A 163 11.91 -16.65 -5.95
C THR A 163 11.77 -18.01 -6.64
N THR A 164 10.83 -18.16 -7.57
CA THR A 164 10.64 -19.39 -8.35
C THR A 164 11.88 -19.67 -9.21
N ALA A 165 12.38 -18.69 -9.96
CA ALA A 165 13.59 -18.83 -10.76
C ALA A 165 14.81 -19.20 -9.90
N LEU A 166 14.98 -18.53 -8.76
CA LEU A 166 16.09 -18.80 -7.84
C LEU A 166 15.98 -20.19 -7.21
N ARG A 167 14.78 -20.60 -6.78
CA ARG A 167 14.53 -21.92 -6.21
C ARG A 167 14.89 -23.02 -7.20
N LEU A 168 14.47 -22.90 -8.46
CA LEU A 168 14.81 -23.87 -9.51
C LEU A 168 16.31 -23.95 -9.76
N LEU A 169 17.00 -22.81 -9.80
CA LEU A 169 18.46 -22.77 -9.93
C LEU A 169 19.13 -23.49 -8.75
N VAL A 170 18.76 -23.15 -7.52
CA VAL A 170 19.36 -23.75 -6.32
C VAL A 170 19.09 -25.25 -6.25
N LEU A 171 17.89 -25.71 -6.61
CA LEU A 171 17.58 -27.13 -6.71
C LEU A 171 18.50 -27.85 -7.70
N ARG A 172 18.71 -27.28 -8.89
CA ARG A 172 19.60 -27.87 -9.91
C ARG A 172 21.04 -27.94 -9.44
N LEU A 173 21.56 -26.84 -8.88
CA LEU A 173 22.92 -26.77 -8.35
C LEU A 173 23.12 -27.71 -7.15
N SER A 174 22.06 -28.03 -6.41
CA SER A 174 22.07 -28.96 -5.27
C SER A 174 21.85 -30.44 -5.68
N GLY A 175 21.82 -30.75 -6.99
CA GLY A 175 21.61 -32.12 -7.49
C GLY A 175 20.16 -32.61 -7.39
N GLY A 176 19.19 -31.70 -7.27
CA GLY A 176 17.75 -31.99 -7.30
C GLY A 176 17.09 -32.32 -5.96
N SER A 177 17.83 -32.31 -4.84
CA SER A 177 17.27 -32.56 -3.51
C SER A 177 17.29 -31.32 -2.61
N MET A 178 16.16 -31.07 -1.94
CA MET A 178 16.00 -30.07 -0.88
C MET A 178 16.88 -30.39 0.36
N GLU A 179 17.17 -31.67 0.61
CA GLU A 179 18.05 -32.09 1.71
C GLU A 179 19.48 -31.59 1.46
N THR A 180 20.00 -31.76 0.24
CA THR A 180 21.33 -31.28 -0.15
C THR A 180 21.44 -29.75 -0.07
N MET A 181 20.36 -29.04 -0.42
CA MET A 181 20.29 -27.58 -0.31
C MET A 181 20.44 -27.10 1.14
N SER A 182 19.76 -27.76 2.08
CA SER A 182 19.86 -27.44 3.51
C SER A 182 21.23 -27.74 4.13
N ALA A 183 21.95 -28.74 3.60
CA ALA A 183 23.29 -29.12 4.06
C ALA A 183 24.36 -28.04 3.78
N GLY A 184 24.13 -27.18 2.77
CA GLY A 184 25.03 -26.07 2.41
C GLY A 184 24.83 -24.78 3.23
N MET A 185 23.76 -24.68 4.03
CA MET A 185 23.35 -23.44 4.71
C MET A 185 23.97 -23.23 6.11
N CYS A 186 24.95 -24.03 6.49
CA CYS A 186 25.69 -23.78 7.72
C CYS A 186 26.60 -22.55 7.54
N ARG A 187 26.21 -21.39 8.10
CA ARG A 187 27.22 -20.42 8.55
C ARG A 187 28.20 -21.20 9.41
N LYS A 188 29.42 -21.44 8.93
CA LYS A 188 30.48 -22.03 9.75
C LYS A 188 30.58 -21.20 11.03
N HIS A 189 30.24 -21.81 12.17
CA HIS A 189 30.44 -21.21 13.47
C HIS A 189 31.95 -21.09 13.67
N GLY A 190 32.47 -19.86 13.56
CA GLY A 190 33.79 -19.44 14.04
C GLY A 190 34.97 -20.37 13.72
N GLU A 191 35.54 -20.27 12.53
CA GLU A 191 36.98 -20.53 12.38
C GLU A 191 37.71 -19.34 13.02
N THR A 192 37.99 -19.46 14.32
CA THR A 192 38.92 -18.56 15.00
C THR A 192 40.33 -18.94 14.55
N LEU A 193 41.06 -17.96 14.03
CA LEU A 193 42.48 -18.05 13.72
C LEU A 193 43.24 -18.55 14.98
N GLN A 194 43.86 -19.72 14.87
CA GLN A 194 44.97 -20.14 15.73
C GLN A 194 46.18 -20.41 14.85
#